data_AF-A0A1F6XBX5-F1
#
_entry.id   AF-A0A1F6XBX5-F1
#
_cell.length_a   1.000
_cell.length_b   1.000
_cell.length_c   1.000
_cell.angle_alpha   90.00
_cell.angle_beta   90.00
_cell.angle_gamma   90.00
#
_symmetry.space_group_name_H-M   'P 1'
#
loop_
_entity.id
_entity.type
_entity.pdbx_description
1 polymer ?
#
loop_
_entity_poly.entity_id
_entity_poly.type
_entity_poly.pdbx_seq_one_letter_code
_entity_poly.pdbx_strand_id
1 'polypeptide(L)'
;MDFIDAHYLKIGFIISLFASLSSLIYSEVIGFLPCYLCWYQRVFLFPLPFIFGVAIWHKERKIVKYVLPLLSVGFIISVYQNLIYYFKPDASSLPCDASGISCYQQLVSVFGGYISIPMLSLTTYLALLTIVLVAHFYKKED
;
A
#
# COMPACT_ATOMS: atom_id res chain seq x y z
N MET A 1 -21.48 -12.53 2.82
CA MET A 1 -20.38 -11.55 2.88
C MET A 1 -20.57 -10.55 4.03
N ASP A 2 -21.61 -10.73 4.86
CA ASP A 2 -21.98 -9.92 6.02
C ASP A 2 -20.87 -9.73 7.06
N PHE A 3 -19.99 -10.73 7.23
CA PHE A 3 -18.88 -10.61 8.17
C PHE A 3 -17.89 -9.50 7.78
N ILE A 4 -17.68 -9.31 6.47
CA ILE A 4 -16.78 -8.28 5.92
C ILE A 4 -17.41 -6.91 6.12
N ASP A 5 -18.70 -6.71 5.79
CA ASP A 5 -19.39 -5.43 6.05
C ASP A 5 -19.50 -5.06 7.53
N ALA A 6 -19.59 -6.06 8.41
CA ALA A 6 -19.58 -5.85 9.85
C ALA A 6 -18.19 -5.46 10.39
N HIS A 7 -17.10 -5.95 9.78
CA HIS A 7 -15.74 -5.83 10.32
C HIS A 7 -14.74 -5.11 9.42
N TYR A 8 -15.13 -4.59 8.25
CA TYR A 8 -14.20 -4.03 7.26
C TYR A 8 -13.36 -2.87 7.83
N LEU A 9 -13.93 -2.05 8.72
CA LEU A 9 -13.20 -0.96 9.38
C LEU A 9 -12.04 -1.49 10.24
N LYS A 10 -12.29 -2.56 11.01
CA LYS A 10 -11.27 -3.20 11.87
C LYS A 10 -10.21 -3.90 11.03
N ILE A 11 -10.61 -4.62 9.99
CA ILE A 11 -9.70 -5.34 9.10
C ILE A 11 -8.82 -4.33 8.33
N GLY A 12 -9.41 -3.29 7.75
CA GLY A 12 -8.68 -2.22 7.06
C GLY A 12 -7.72 -1.46 7.98
N PHE A 13 -8.14 -1.20 9.23
CA PHE A 13 -7.25 -0.61 10.24
C PHE A 13 -6.05 -1.50 10.54
N ILE A 14 -6.24 -2.79 10.82
CA ILE A 14 -5.16 -3.73 11.13
C ILE A 14 -4.18 -3.83 9.96
N ILE A 15 -4.69 -3.99 8.73
CA ILE A 15 -3.85 -4.11 7.52
C ILE A 15 -3.04 -2.83 7.29
N SER A 16 -3.69 -1.67 7.33
CA SER A 16 -3.02 -0.39 7.07
C SER A 16 -1.99 -0.02 8.16
N LEU A 17 -2.28 -0.34 9.42
CA LEU A 17 -1.37 -0.15 10.55
C LEU A 17 -0.16 -1.08 10.44
N PHE A 18 -0.38 -2.37 10.17
CA PHE A 18 0.70 -3.33 9.99
C PHE A 18 1.57 -3.01 8.78
N ALA A 19 0.97 -2.59 7.66
CA ALA A 19 1.70 -2.18 6.46
C ALA A 19 2.55 -0.92 6.72
N SER A 20 2.00 0.06 7.44
CA SER A 20 2.74 1.29 7.80
C SER A 20 3.92 1.00 8.72
N LEU A 21 3.69 0.20 9.77
CA LEU A 21 4.75 -0.24 10.69
C LEU A 21 5.83 -1.04 9.98
N SER A 22 5.43 -2.00 9.14
CA SER A 22 6.35 -2.80 8.34
C SER A 22 7.24 -1.89 7.48
N SER A 23 6.64 -0.90 6.81
CA SER A 23 7.38 0.07 6.01
C SER A 23 8.42 0.85 6.84
N LEU A 24 8.05 1.24 8.06
CA LEU A 24 8.93 2.01 8.95
C LEU A 24 10.07 1.15 9.52
N ILE A 25 9.78 -0.08 9.93
CA ILE A 25 10.78 -1.05 10.43
C ILE A 25 11.85 -1.33 9.36
N TYR A 26 11.43 -1.50 8.10
CA TYR A 26 12.37 -1.72 7.01
C TYR A 26 13.33 -0.55 6.80
N SER A 27 12.89 0.70 7.00
CA SER A 27 13.78 1.87 6.88
C SER A 27 14.64 2.09 8.12
N GLU A 28 14.06 2.10 9.31
CA GLU A 28 14.77 2.52 10.54
C GLU A 28 15.60 1.40 11.16
N VAL A 29 15.09 0.16 11.12
CA VAL A 29 15.74 -0.98 11.81
C VAL A 29 16.67 -1.71 10.86
N ILE A 30 16.20 -1.99 9.65
CA ILE A 30 16.96 -2.78 8.66
C ILE A 30 17.88 -1.88 7.81
N GLY A 31 17.66 -0.56 7.82
CA GLY A 31 18.48 0.40 7.09
C GLY A 31 18.24 0.39 5.57
N PHE A 32 17.09 -0.14 5.11
CA PHE A 32 16.74 -0.06 3.70
C PHE A 32 16.25 1.35 3.34
N LEU A 33 17.06 2.08 2.58
CA LEU A 33 16.65 3.39 2.07
C LEU A 33 15.54 3.22 1.02
N PRO A 34 14.39 3.90 1.19
CA PRO A 34 13.28 3.81 0.27
C PRO A 34 13.60 4.56 -1.02
N CYS A 35 13.20 3.99 -2.15
CA CYS A 35 13.25 4.69 -3.42
C CYS A 35 12.13 5.75 -3.53
N TYR A 36 12.24 6.70 -4.46
CA TYR A 36 11.26 7.79 -4.61
C TYR A 36 9.82 7.29 -4.84
N LEU A 37 9.63 6.24 -5.65
CA LEU A 37 8.31 5.60 -5.84
C LEU A 37 7.73 5.03 -4.54
N CYS A 38 8.55 4.34 -3.74
CA CYS A 38 8.13 3.83 -2.44
C CYS A 38 7.81 4.96 -1.47
N TRP A 39 8.52 6.08 -1.55
CA TRP A 39 8.21 7.26 -0.76
C TRP A 39 6.83 7.82 -1.10
N TYR A 40 6.50 7.95 -2.40
CA TYR A 40 5.15 8.34 -2.82
C TYR A 40 4.09 7.35 -2.31
N GLN A 41 4.34 6.04 -2.36
CA GLN A 41 3.44 5.06 -1.76
C GLN A 41 3.26 5.27 -0.24
N ARG A 42 4.31 5.62 0.51
CA ARG A 42 4.19 5.91 1.94
C ARG A 42 3.31 7.11 2.23
N VAL A 43 3.38 8.17 1.42
CA VAL A 43 2.54 9.37 1.57
C VAL A 43 1.06 9.02 1.47
N PHE A 44 0.67 8.11 0.58
CA PHE A 44 -0.71 7.65 0.47
C PHE A 44 -1.08 6.60 1.52
N LEU A 45 -0.12 5.80 2.00
CA LEU A 45 -0.35 4.72 2.97
C LEU A 45 -0.53 5.21 4.42
N PHE A 46 0.33 6.11 4.88
CA PHE A 46 0.37 6.57 6.27
C PHE A 46 -0.90 7.27 6.78
N PRO A 47 -1.68 8.01 5.98
CA PRO A 47 -2.94 8.58 6.46
C PRO A 47 -4.05 7.53 6.65
N LEU A 48 -4.01 6.38 5.98
CA LEU A 48 -5.04 5.34 6.08
C LEU A 48 -5.29 4.80 7.49
N PRO A 49 -4.29 4.42 8.30
CA PRO A 49 -4.54 3.95 9.67
C PRO A 49 -5.24 5.02 10.52
N PHE A 50 -4.94 6.31 10.31
CA PHE A 50 -5.65 7.39 11.00
C PHE A 50 -7.10 7.50 10.52
N ILE A 51 -7.35 7.46 9.21
CA ILE A 51 -8.70 7.53 8.65
C ILE A 51 -9.55 6.35 9.14
N PHE A 52 -9.02 5.13 9.09
CA PHE A 52 -9.71 3.95 9.60
C PHE A 52 -9.89 4.00 11.12
N GLY A 53 -8.90 4.50 11.88
CA GLY A 53 -8.99 4.65 13.33
C GLY A 53 -10.10 5.63 13.75
N VAL A 54 -10.18 6.79 13.11
CA VAL A 54 -11.25 7.77 13.34
C VAL A 54 -12.61 7.20 12.94
N ALA A 55 -12.68 6.44 11.84
CA ALA A 55 -13.91 5.78 11.40
C ALA A 55 -14.41 4.73 12.40
N ILE A 56 -13.51 4.00 13.07
CA ILE A 56 -13.85 3.05 14.14
C ILE A 56 -14.44 3.82 15.34
N TRP A 57 -13.85 4.96 15.71
CA TRP A 57 -14.31 5.78 16.83
C TRP A 57 -15.69 6.38 16.59
N HIS A 58 -15.90 6.98 15.42
CA HIS A 58 -17.17 7.63 15.06
C HIS A 58 -18.21 6.66 14.45
N LYS A 59 -17.86 5.39 14.23
CA LYS A 59 -18.68 4.38 13.52
C LYS A 59 -19.19 4.88 12.15
N GLU A 60 -18.45 5.79 11.51
CA GLU A 60 -18.88 6.42 10.26
C GLU A 60 -18.48 5.60 9.03
N ARG A 61 -19.48 5.10 8.31
CA ARG A 61 -19.29 4.34 7.05
C ARG A 61 -19.13 5.22 5.81
N LYS A 62 -19.06 6.55 5.94
CA LYS A 62 -18.88 7.47 4.79
C LYS A 62 -17.41 7.62 4.36
N ILE A 63 -16.47 7.08 5.14
CA ILE A 63 -15.04 7.17 4.87
C ILE A 63 -14.58 6.52 3.56
N VAL A 64 -15.37 5.57 3.05
CA VAL A 64 -15.13 4.87 1.77
C VAL A 64 -14.86 5.86 0.63
N LYS A 65 -15.58 7.00 0.58
CA LYS A 65 -15.40 8.01 -0.47
C LYS A 65 -14.05 8.72 -0.43
N TYR A 66 -13.45 8.86 0.75
CA TYR A 66 -12.15 9.51 0.93
C TYR A 66 -11.00 8.53 0.76
N VAL A 67 -11.20 7.29 1.20
CA VAL A 67 -10.19 6.23 1.13
C VAL A 67 -10.02 5.70 -0.29
N LEU A 68 -11.10 5.59 -1.06
CA LEU A 68 -11.06 5.07 -2.44
C LEU A 68 -10.09 5.80 -3.38
N PRO A 69 -10.12 7.16 -3.51
CA PRO A 69 -9.17 7.85 -4.38
C PRO A 69 -7.73 7.68 -3.90
N LEU A 70 -7.49 7.72 -2.59
CA LEU A 70 -6.16 7.51 -2.00
C LEU A 70 -5.59 6.13 -2.35
N LEU A 71 -6.40 5.08 -2.17
CA LEU A 71 -6.02 3.71 -2.51
C LEU A 71 -5.81 3.52 -4.00
N SER A 72 -6.62 4.16 -4.86
CA SER A 72 -6.45 4.06 -6.31
C SER A 72 -5.12 4.63 -6.79
N VAL A 73 -4.71 5.78 -6.25
CA VAL A 73 -3.43 6.41 -6.62
C VAL A 73 -2.27 5.55 -6.15
N GLY A 74 -2.31 5.08 -4.89
CA GLY A 74 -1.30 4.16 -4.36
C GLY A 74 -1.21 2.87 -5.17
N PHE A 75 -2.35 2.29 -5.56
CA PHE A 75 -2.42 1.10 -6.39
C PHE A 75 -1.78 1.30 -7.77
N ILE A 76 -2.08 2.41 -8.46
CA ILE A 76 -1.48 2.73 -9.76
C ILE A 76 0.05 2.84 -9.64
N ILE A 77 0.54 3.48 -8.58
CA ILE A 77 1.99 3.61 -8.32
C ILE A 77 2.62 2.24 -8.07
N SER A 78 1.96 1.35 -7.31
CA SER A 78 2.43 -0.03 -7.07
C SER A 78 2.46 -0.86 -8.34
N VAL A 79 1.47 -0.74 -9.22
CA VAL A 79 1.46 -1.41 -10.53
C VAL A 79 2.63 -0.89 -11.37
N TYR A 80 2.82 0.43 -11.42
CA TYR A 80 3.92 1.04 -12.17
C TYR A 80 5.29 0.56 -11.65
N GLN A 81 5.47 0.49 -10.33
CA GLN A 81 6.70 -0.04 -9.72
C GLN A 81 6.95 -1.51 -10.07
N ASN A 82 5.89 -2.33 -10.07
CA ASN A 82 5.98 -3.74 -10.40
C ASN A 82 6.34 -3.96 -11.88
N LEU A 83 5.72 -3.21 -12.79
CA LEU A 83 6.04 -3.22 -14.22
C LEU A 83 7.51 -2.85 -14.46
N ILE A 84 7.97 -1.77 -13.82
CA ILE A 84 9.37 -1.35 -13.82
C ILE A 84 10.27 -2.50 -13.37
N TYR A 85 9.99 -3.07 -12.20
CA TYR A 85 10.81 -4.13 -11.59
C TYR A 85 10.97 -5.37 -12.49
N TYR A 86 9.90 -5.81 -13.18
CA TYR A 86 9.95 -7.00 -14.05
C TYR A 86 10.40 -6.73 -15.49
N PHE A 87 10.01 -5.61 -16.10
CA PHE A 87 10.26 -5.36 -17.53
C PHE A 87 11.56 -4.62 -17.83
N LYS A 88 12.21 -4.00 -16.84
CA LYS A 88 13.44 -3.21 -17.05
C LYS A 88 14.53 -3.50 -16.02
N PRO A 89 15.01 -4.75 -15.87
CA PRO A 89 16.14 -5.03 -14.98
C PRO A 89 17.44 -4.29 -15.37
N ASP A 90 17.64 -3.96 -16.65
CA ASP A 90 18.87 -3.36 -17.19
C ASP A 90 18.84 -1.84 -17.39
N ALA A 91 17.80 -1.14 -16.92
CA ALA A 91 17.68 0.32 -17.08
C ALA A 91 18.62 1.07 -16.13
N SER A 92 19.91 1.02 -16.45
CA SER A 92 21.02 1.74 -15.82
C SER A 92 21.10 3.22 -16.24
N SER A 93 20.15 3.72 -17.03
CA SER A 93 20.15 5.08 -17.58
C SER A 93 18.93 5.93 -17.15
N LEU A 94 19.00 6.45 -15.92
CA LEU A 94 18.33 7.66 -15.39
C LEU A 94 16.84 7.64 -14.94
N PRO A 95 16.45 8.50 -13.97
CA PRO A 95 17.30 9.34 -13.13
C PRO A 95 17.57 8.68 -11.77
N CYS A 96 18.84 8.63 -11.40
CA CYS A 96 19.24 8.57 -10.01
C CYS A 96 18.69 9.84 -9.34
N ASP A 97 17.87 9.68 -8.31
CA ASP A 97 17.51 10.80 -7.44
C ASP A 97 18.74 11.16 -6.57
N ALA A 98 18.75 12.34 -5.95
CA ALA A 98 19.88 12.82 -5.12
C ALA A 98 20.23 11.89 -3.94
N SER A 99 19.35 10.94 -3.64
CA SER A 99 19.51 9.87 -2.64
C SER A 99 20.36 8.69 -3.12
N GLY A 100 20.68 8.59 -4.42
CA GLY A 100 21.59 7.60 -4.98
C GLY A 100 21.08 6.15 -5.03
N ILE A 101 19.83 5.89 -4.63
CA ILE A 101 19.24 4.53 -4.62
C ILE A 101 18.33 4.34 -5.83
N SER A 102 18.56 3.29 -6.60
CA SER A 102 17.73 2.97 -7.76
C SER A 102 16.48 2.21 -7.33
N CYS A 103 15.29 2.62 -7.81
CA CYS A 103 14.02 1.86 -7.67
C CYS A 103 14.09 0.42 -8.21
N TYR A 104 15.10 0.15 -9.04
CA TYR A 104 15.37 -1.10 -9.74
C TYR A 104 16.34 -2.03 -9.03
N GLN A 105 17.07 -1.53 -8.04
CA GLN A 105 18.00 -2.39 -7.32
C GLN A 105 17.20 -3.44 -6.53
N GLN A 106 17.51 -4.71 -6.80
CA GLN A 106 16.98 -5.85 -6.07
C GLN A 106 17.59 -5.86 -4.66
N LEU A 107 17.05 -5.02 -3.77
CA LEU A 107 17.52 -4.83 -2.39
C LEU A 107 17.12 -6.00 -1.47
N VAL A 108 15.96 -6.63 -1.73
CA VAL A 108 15.43 -7.74 -0.93
C VAL A 108 14.71 -8.74 -1.82
N SER A 109 15.25 -9.95 -1.93
CA SER A 109 14.57 -11.12 -2.51
C SER A 109 14.59 -12.26 -1.51
N VAL A 110 13.65 -12.24 -0.57
CA VAL A 110 13.42 -13.38 0.34
C VAL A 110 12.52 -14.38 -0.41
N PHE A 111 12.81 -15.68 -0.32
CA PHE A 111 12.21 -16.73 -1.16
C PHE A 111 12.45 -16.55 -2.68
N GLY A 112 13.71 -16.43 -3.11
CA GLY A 112 14.08 -16.61 -4.52
C GLY A 112 13.47 -15.64 -5.55
N GLY A 113 12.90 -14.51 -5.10
CA GLY A 113 12.30 -13.47 -5.96
C GLY A 113 10.78 -13.36 -5.93
N TYR A 114 10.06 -14.21 -5.18
CA TYR A 114 8.58 -14.18 -5.15
C TYR A 114 7.99 -13.13 -4.18
N ILE A 115 8.69 -12.80 -3.08
CA ILE A 115 8.32 -11.72 -2.15
C ILE A 115 9.33 -10.58 -2.32
N SER A 116 9.10 -9.76 -3.35
CA SER A 116 9.77 -8.48 -3.52
C SER A 116 8.98 -7.38 -2.82
N ILE A 117 9.66 -6.31 -2.37
CA ILE A 117 9.02 -5.13 -1.75
C ILE A 117 7.88 -4.56 -2.63
N PRO A 118 8.02 -4.45 -3.97
CA PRO A 118 6.94 -3.98 -4.84
C PRO A 118 5.72 -4.91 -4.87
N MET A 119 5.93 -6.23 -4.85
CA MET A 119 4.84 -7.22 -4.80
C MET A 119 4.05 -7.11 -3.49
N LEU A 120 4.73 -6.93 -2.36
CA LEU A 120 4.08 -6.77 -1.05
C LEU A 120 3.27 -5.46 -0.96
N SER A 121 3.79 -4.39 -1.55
CA SER A 121 3.08 -3.11 -1.66
C SER A 121 1.82 -3.26 -2.51
N LEU A 122 1.93 -3.91 -3.68
CA LEU A 122 0.80 -4.16 -4.56
C LEU A 122 -0.31 -4.98 -3.89
N THR A 123 0.05 -6.07 -3.21
CA THR A 123 -0.93 -6.92 -2.52
C THR A 123 -1.63 -6.18 -1.38
N THR A 124 -0.92 -5.33 -0.65
CA THR A 124 -1.50 -4.49 0.40
C THR A 124 -2.53 -3.51 -0.16
N TYR A 125 -2.16 -2.76 -1.21
CA TYR A 125 -3.08 -1.81 -1.86
C TYR A 125 -4.27 -2.52 -2.48
N LEU A 126 -4.06 -3.66 -3.13
CA LEU A 126 -5.13 -4.47 -3.72
C LEU A 126 -6.07 -5.01 -2.63
N ALA A 127 -5.55 -5.53 -1.52
CA ALA A 127 -6.34 -6.02 -0.41
C ALA A 127 -7.17 -4.90 0.24
N LEU A 128 -6.59 -3.73 0.48
CA LEU A 128 -7.33 -2.58 1.01
C LEU A 128 -8.41 -2.10 0.03
N LEU A 129 -8.09 -2.06 -1.26
CA LEU A 129 -9.01 -1.59 -2.30
C LEU A 129 -10.18 -2.56 -2.48
N THR A 130 -9.95 -3.88 -2.45
CA THR A 130 -11.03 -4.88 -2.53
C THR A 130 -11.95 -4.80 -1.31
N ILE A 131 -11.40 -4.69 -0.10
CA ILE A 131 -12.21 -4.54 1.13
C ILE A 131 -13.10 -3.30 1.06
N VAL A 132 -12.55 -2.17 0.60
CA VAL A 132 -13.27 -0.89 0.49
C VAL A 132 -14.33 -0.93 -0.63
N LEU A 133 -14.03 -1.58 -1.76
CA LEU A 133 -15.01 -1.76 -2.85
C LEU A 133 -16.16 -2.67 -2.44
N VAL A 134 -15.87 -3.81 -1.79
CA VAL A 134 -16.91 -4.72 -1.29
C VAL A 134 -17.83 -3.97 -0.33
N ALA A 135 -17.28 -3.24 0.63
CA ALA A 135 -18.06 -2.41 1.56
C ALA A 135 -18.85 -1.27 0.88
N HIS A 136 -18.42 -0.81 -0.31
CA HIS A 136 -19.15 0.20 -1.08
C HIS A 136 -20.36 -0.39 -1.82
N PHE A 137 -20.16 -1.51 -2.50
CA PHE A 137 -21.18 -2.15 -3.33
C PHE A 137 -22.25 -2.88 -2.51
N TYR A 138 -21.86 -3.51 -1.40
CA TYR A 138 -22.81 -4.27 -0.55
C TYR A 138 -23.69 -3.38 0.33
N LYS A 139 -23.33 -2.12 0.53
CA LYS A 139 -24.15 -1.14 1.27
C LYS A 139 -25.39 -0.66 0.49
N LYS A 140 -25.62 -1.12 -0.75
CA LYS A 140 -26.68 -0.61 -1.62
C LYS A 140 -28.03 -1.37 -1.53
N GLU A 141 -28.24 -2.21 -0.52
CA GLU A 141 -29.48 -2.98 -0.32
C GLU A 141 -30.12 -2.78 1.07
N ASP A 142 -30.02 -1.57 1.66
CA ASP A 142 -30.91 -1.14 2.76
C ASP A 142 -31.71 0.10 2.37
#